data_AF-A0A1D6IPQ1-F1
#
_entry.id   AF-A0A1D6IPQ1-F1
#
_cell.length_a   1.000
_cell.length_b   1.000
_cell.length_c   1.000
_cell.angle_alpha   90.00
_cell.angle_beta   90.00
_cell.angle_gamma   90.00
#
_symmetry.space_group_name_H-M   'P 1'
#
loop_
_entity.id
_entity.type
_entity.pdbx_description
1 polymer ?
#
loop_
_entity_poly.entity_id
_entity_poly.type
_entity_poly.pdbx_seq_one_letter_code
_entity_poly.pdbx_strand_id
1 'polypeptide(L)'
;MAPWVWVALQAAAVAASAAEALSLDVHHRYSATVREWAGHRAPPAGTAEYYAALAGHDLRRRSLAGGGEVAFADGNDTYRLNELGFLHYAVVALGTPNVTFLVALDTGSDLFWVPCDCINCAPLVSPNYRDLKFDTYSPQKSSTSRKVPCSSNLCDEQSACRSASSSCPYSIQYLSDNTSSTGVLVEDVLYLVTEYGRQPKIVTAPITFGCGRTQTGSFLGTAAPNGLLGLGMDTISVPSLLASQGVAAANSFSMCFAQDGHGRINFGDTGSSDQQETPLNMYKQNPYYNISITGATVGSKSIHTKFNAIVDSGTSFTALSDPMYTQITSSFNSQVQDKPSQLDSSLPFEFCYSISPKASTNPPNISFTAEGGSVFPVNDPIITITDSVSNPMAYCLAVMKSEGVNLIGENFMSGLKVVFDRERKVLGWKNFDCYSVGNSRSNLPVNPNPSGVPPKPALGPNSYTPEATKGASPNGTQVNVLQPSASFSPKLRCNRNVLVAAALLFLVIL
;
A
#
# COMPACT_ATOMS: atom_id res chain seq x y z
N MET A 1 59.51 -45.96 -3.06
CA MET A 1 58.93 -44.87 -2.23
C MET A 1 59.96 -44.51 -1.17
N ALA A 2 60.48 -43.28 -1.21
CA ALA A 2 61.56 -42.86 -0.33
C ALA A 2 61.05 -42.55 1.09
N PRO A 3 61.84 -42.86 2.14
CA PRO A 3 61.43 -42.75 3.55
C PRO A 3 61.03 -41.33 4.00
N TRP A 4 61.35 -40.30 3.22
CA TRP A 4 61.02 -38.90 3.49
C TRP A 4 59.51 -38.59 3.41
N VAL A 5 58.74 -39.36 2.62
CA VAL A 5 57.28 -39.14 2.50
C VAL A 5 56.54 -39.48 3.79
N TRP A 6 57.03 -40.47 4.56
CA TRP A 6 56.39 -40.90 5.80
C TRP A 6 56.61 -39.90 6.94
N VAL A 7 57.79 -39.27 7.01
CA VAL A 7 58.09 -38.24 8.02
C VAL A 7 57.22 -37.00 7.80
N ALA A 8 57.01 -36.59 6.55
CA ALA A 8 56.15 -35.45 6.22
C ALA A 8 54.67 -35.71 6.58
N LEU A 9 54.16 -36.92 6.35
CA LEU A 9 52.78 -37.27 6.72
C LEU A 9 52.57 -37.35 8.24
N GLN A 10 53.54 -37.83 9.01
CA GLN A 10 53.44 -37.82 10.47
C GLN A 10 53.56 -36.41 11.06
N ALA A 11 54.42 -35.55 10.51
CA ALA A 11 54.51 -34.16 10.95
C ALA A 11 53.21 -33.38 10.66
N ALA A 12 52.55 -33.64 9.52
CA ALA A 12 51.26 -33.05 9.19
C ALA A 12 50.13 -33.57 10.09
N ALA A 13 50.16 -34.85 10.48
CA ALA A 13 49.14 -35.43 11.37
C ALA A 13 49.27 -34.95 12.82
N VAL A 14 50.48 -34.68 13.31
CA VAL A 14 50.71 -34.16 14.67
C VAL A 14 50.41 -32.65 14.75
N ALA A 15 50.58 -31.89 13.67
CA ALA A 15 50.21 -30.48 13.64
C ALA A 15 48.68 -30.23 13.59
N ALA A 16 47.89 -31.23 13.17
CA ALA A 16 46.45 -31.11 13.05
C ALA A 16 45.68 -31.25 14.39
N SER A 17 46.32 -31.68 15.48
CA SER A 17 45.62 -32.02 16.73
C SER A 17 45.68 -30.97 17.84
N ALA A 18 46.24 -29.78 17.61
CA ALA A 18 46.33 -28.74 18.64
C ALA A 18 45.86 -27.34 18.18
N ALA A 19 44.96 -27.27 17.19
CA ALA A 19 44.16 -26.06 17.00
C ALA A 19 43.10 -26.03 18.10
N GLU A 20 43.49 -25.59 19.31
CA GLU A 20 42.53 -25.18 20.34
C GLU A 20 41.61 -24.14 19.71
N ALA A 21 40.38 -24.54 19.40
CA ALA A 21 39.39 -23.64 18.86
C ALA A 21 39.17 -22.52 19.88
N LEU A 22 39.39 -21.27 19.47
CA LEU A 22 39.03 -20.12 20.28
C LEU A 22 37.52 -20.20 20.56
N SER A 23 37.17 -20.52 21.80
CA SER A 23 35.80 -20.43 22.30
C SER A 23 35.56 -18.99 22.76
N LEU A 24 34.45 -18.40 22.32
CA LEU A 24 33.96 -17.11 22.80
C LEU A 24 32.62 -17.33 23.48
N ASP A 25 32.59 -17.24 24.81
CA ASP A 25 31.34 -17.26 25.57
C ASP A 25 30.68 -15.89 25.53
N VAL A 26 29.58 -15.78 24.78
CA VAL A 26 28.79 -14.56 24.66
C VAL A 26 27.70 -14.57 25.72
N HIS A 27 27.86 -13.76 26.78
CA HIS A 27 26.84 -13.61 27.82
C HIS A 27 25.98 -12.37 27.58
N HIS A 28 24.65 -12.53 27.66
CA HIS A 28 23.73 -11.39 27.63
C HIS A 28 23.96 -10.48 28.85
N ARG A 29 23.87 -9.15 28.68
CA ARG A 29 24.12 -8.16 29.76
C ARG A 29 23.25 -8.37 31.01
N TYR A 30 22.07 -8.94 30.84
CA TYR A 30 21.13 -9.24 31.94
C TYR A 30 21.13 -10.73 32.35
N SER A 31 22.05 -11.55 31.81
CA SER A 31 22.23 -12.95 32.23
C SER A 31 22.69 -13.03 33.70
N ALA A 32 22.44 -14.17 34.35
CA ALA A 32 22.90 -14.40 35.73
C ALA A 32 24.42 -14.16 35.86
N THR A 33 25.21 -14.67 34.90
CA THR A 33 26.66 -14.53 34.84
C THR A 33 27.13 -13.07 34.81
N VAL A 34 26.55 -12.23 33.95
CA VAL A 34 26.95 -10.80 33.87
C VAL A 34 26.45 -10.01 35.07
N ARG A 35 25.30 -10.37 35.66
CA ARG A 35 24.78 -9.74 36.87
C ARG A 35 25.66 -9.99 38.09
N GLU A 36 26.21 -11.19 38.20
CA GLU A 36 27.20 -11.52 39.23
C GLU A 36 28.44 -10.62 39.07
N TRP A 37 28.92 -10.43 37.84
CA TRP A 37 30.04 -9.52 37.55
C TRP A 37 29.73 -8.04 37.80
N ALA A 38 28.50 -7.60 37.51
CA ALA A 38 28.08 -6.20 37.63
C ALA A 38 27.81 -5.76 39.09
N GLY A 39 27.75 -6.70 40.04
CA GLY A 39 27.41 -6.44 41.44
C GLY A 39 26.01 -5.83 41.62
N HIS A 40 25.79 -5.13 42.74
CA HIS A 40 24.50 -4.52 43.12
C HIS A 40 24.01 -3.36 42.22
N ARG A 41 24.57 -3.17 41.02
CA ARG A 41 24.16 -2.07 40.10
C ARG A 41 22.91 -2.37 39.28
N ALA A 42 22.51 -3.64 39.15
CA ALA A 42 21.32 -4.02 38.38
C ALA A 42 20.14 -4.36 39.30
N PRO A 43 18.89 -3.98 38.93
CA PRO A 43 17.71 -4.36 39.71
C PRO A 43 17.57 -5.89 39.87
N PRO A 44 17.05 -6.40 41.01
CA PRO A 44 16.81 -7.83 41.21
C PRO A 44 15.87 -8.41 40.13
N ALA A 45 16.16 -9.62 39.62
CA ALA A 45 15.30 -10.27 38.62
C ALA A 45 13.86 -10.40 39.14
N GLY A 46 12.88 -10.13 38.28
CA GLY A 46 11.45 -10.22 38.62
C GLY A 46 10.86 -8.96 39.28
N THR A 47 11.65 -7.92 39.54
CA THR A 47 11.15 -6.61 40.01
C THR A 47 10.60 -5.76 38.86
N ALA A 48 9.73 -4.80 39.16
CA ALA A 48 9.22 -3.86 38.16
C ALA A 48 10.37 -3.05 37.53
N GLU A 49 11.35 -2.66 38.34
CA GLU A 49 12.56 -1.94 37.93
C GLU A 49 13.43 -2.80 37.00
N TYR A 50 13.47 -4.11 37.19
CA TYR A 50 14.17 -5.04 36.29
C TYR A 50 13.52 -5.07 34.90
N TYR A 51 12.20 -5.21 34.84
CA TYR A 51 11.48 -5.20 33.56
C TYR A 51 11.54 -3.82 32.88
N ALA A 52 11.49 -2.73 33.64
CA ALA A 52 11.66 -1.37 33.11
C ALA A 52 13.08 -1.15 32.55
N ALA A 53 14.12 -1.61 33.24
CA ALA A 53 15.50 -1.51 32.76
C ALA A 53 15.77 -2.36 31.50
N LEU A 54 15.15 -3.54 31.41
CA LEU A 54 15.23 -4.41 30.22
C LEU A 54 14.51 -3.76 29.02
N ALA A 55 13.29 -3.27 29.23
CA ALA A 55 12.53 -2.55 28.21
C ALA A 55 13.28 -1.29 27.73
N GLY A 56 13.83 -0.50 28.65
CA GLY A 56 14.63 0.69 28.31
C GLY A 56 15.91 0.35 27.53
N HIS A 57 16.55 -0.78 27.82
CA HIS A 57 17.70 -1.26 27.04
C HIS A 57 17.32 -1.70 25.64
N ASP A 58 16.22 -2.41 25.48
CA ASP A 58 15.75 -2.87 24.16
C ASP A 58 15.30 -1.69 23.30
N LEU A 59 14.61 -0.71 23.89
CA LEU A 59 14.31 0.57 23.23
C LEU A 59 15.58 1.34 22.85
N ARG A 60 16.60 1.36 23.72
CA ARG A 60 17.88 2.00 23.40
C ARG A 60 18.65 1.25 22.34
N ARG A 61 18.59 -0.09 22.29
CA ARG A 61 19.15 -0.90 21.21
C ARG A 61 18.48 -0.60 19.88
N ARG A 62 17.15 -0.42 19.87
CA ARG A 62 16.42 0.04 18.69
C ARG A 62 16.85 1.44 18.25
N SER A 63 17.10 2.35 19.20
CA SER A 63 17.63 3.69 18.91
C SER A 63 19.12 3.73 18.53
N LEU A 64 19.91 2.71 18.91
CA LEU A 64 21.36 2.60 18.62
C LEU A 64 21.64 1.79 17.35
N ALA A 65 20.77 0.85 16.98
CA ALA A 65 20.68 0.38 15.61
C ALA A 65 20.26 1.59 14.77
N GLY A 66 21.05 2.00 13.79
CA GLY A 66 20.91 3.30 13.12
C GLY A 66 19.64 3.55 12.30
N GLY A 67 18.56 2.78 12.49
CA GLY A 67 17.28 3.04 11.87
C GLY A 67 16.42 3.90 12.77
N GLY A 68 16.15 5.13 12.36
CA GLY A 68 14.98 5.88 12.84
C GLY A 68 13.79 5.62 11.92
N GLU A 69 12.79 6.50 12.01
CA GLU A 69 11.82 6.64 10.93
C GLU A 69 12.52 7.24 9.70
N VAL A 70 12.18 6.71 8.53
CA VAL A 70 12.67 7.21 7.24
C VAL A 70 11.51 7.48 6.29
N ALA A 71 11.70 8.45 5.42
CA ALA A 71 10.77 8.84 4.36
C ALA A 71 11.51 8.89 3.01
N PHE A 72 10.79 9.11 1.91
CA PHE A 72 11.43 9.29 0.61
C PHE A 72 12.28 10.57 0.55
N ALA A 73 13.25 10.62 -0.35
CA ALA A 73 14.16 11.76 -0.44
C ALA A 73 13.45 13.10 -0.73
N ASP A 74 12.27 13.07 -1.35
CA ASP A 74 11.42 14.24 -1.61
C ASP A 74 10.54 14.61 -0.39
N GLY A 75 10.57 13.80 0.67
CA GLY A 75 9.76 13.96 1.88
C GLY A 75 8.84 12.77 2.12
N ASN A 76 8.00 12.91 3.15
CA ASN A 76 6.93 11.96 3.48
C ASN A 76 5.57 12.39 2.94
N ASP A 77 5.45 13.55 2.29
CA ASP A 77 4.15 14.00 1.77
C ASP A 77 3.66 13.07 0.66
N THR A 78 2.35 12.78 0.69
CA THR A 78 1.64 12.03 -0.33
C THR A 78 0.43 12.83 -0.79
N TYR A 79 -0.06 12.53 -2.00
CA TYR A 79 -1.13 13.31 -2.61
C TYR A 79 -2.15 12.40 -3.29
N ARG A 80 -3.42 12.57 -2.98
CA ARG A 80 -4.52 11.93 -3.70
C ARG A 80 -4.70 12.57 -5.06
N LEU A 81 -4.60 11.79 -6.13
CA LEU A 81 -4.83 12.28 -7.49
C LEU A 81 -6.13 11.71 -8.04
N ASN A 82 -7.18 12.53 -8.02
CA ASN A 82 -8.52 12.14 -8.44
C ASN A 82 -8.55 11.70 -9.92
N GLU A 83 -7.80 12.37 -10.80
CA GLU A 83 -7.67 12.02 -12.22
C GLU A 83 -6.94 10.70 -12.46
N LEU A 84 -6.15 10.25 -11.48
CA LEU A 84 -5.49 8.95 -11.47
C LEU A 84 -6.22 7.98 -10.51
N GLY A 85 -7.56 7.98 -10.53
CA GLY A 85 -8.31 6.93 -9.85
C GLY A 85 -8.39 7.10 -8.34
N PHE A 86 -8.21 8.32 -7.84
CA PHE A 86 -8.41 8.68 -6.42
C PHE A 86 -7.47 7.96 -5.45
N LEU A 87 -6.32 7.47 -5.93
CA LEU A 87 -5.28 6.86 -5.08
C LEU A 87 -4.33 7.92 -4.53
N HIS A 88 -3.61 7.61 -3.45
CA HIS A 88 -2.49 8.41 -2.98
C HIS A 88 -1.18 8.02 -3.65
N TYR A 89 -0.38 9.04 -3.96
CA TYR A 89 0.91 8.90 -4.62
C TYR A 89 2.03 9.49 -3.77
N ALA A 90 3.21 8.89 -3.89
CA ALA A 90 4.45 9.45 -3.38
C ALA A 90 5.47 9.65 -4.51
N VAL A 91 6.37 10.60 -4.34
CA VAL A 91 7.52 10.77 -5.23
C VAL A 91 8.69 9.96 -4.68
N VAL A 92 9.21 9.04 -5.48
CA VAL A 92 10.35 8.19 -5.13
C VAL A 92 11.49 8.40 -6.11
N ALA A 93 12.73 8.28 -5.66
CA ALA A 93 13.91 8.48 -6.50
C ALA A 93 14.74 7.18 -6.58
N LEU A 94 15.06 6.74 -7.79
CA LEU A 94 15.77 5.47 -8.07
C LEU A 94 17.00 5.65 -8.95
N GLY A 95 18.05 4.89 -8.64
CA GLY A 95 19.23 4.70 -9.49
C GLY A 95 20.29 5.80 -9.43
N THR A 96 21.36 5.65 -10.22
CA THR A 96 22.50 6.58 -10.22
C THR A 96 22.95 6.93 -11.65
N PRO A 97 22.65 8.13 -12.17
CA PRO A 97 21.95 9.24 -11.51
C PRO A 97 20.49 8.89 -11.18
N ASN A 98 19.93 9.59 -10.19
CA ASN A 98 18.57 9.31 -9.76
C ASN A 98 17.53 9.78 -10.78
N VAL A 99 16.45 9.02 -10.89
CA VAL A 99 15.25 9.34 -11.66
C VAL A 99 14.07 9.28 -10.71
N THR A 100 13.18 10.27 -10.80
CA THR A 100 12.01 10.38 -9.93
C THR A 100 10.78 9.74 -10.57
N PHE A 101 9.98 9.05 -9.76
CA PHE A 101 8.75 8.39 -10.16
C PHE A 101 7.62 8.78 -9.23
N LEU A 102 6.43 9.01 -9.79
CA LEU A 102 5.21 9.21 -9.03
C LEU A 102 4.47 7.88 -8.92
N VAL A 103 4.49 7.26 -7.72
CA VAL A 103 4.06 5.88 -7.53
C VAL A 103 2.81 5.80 -6.68
N ALA A 104 1.83 4.99 -7.10
CA ALA A 104 0.63 4.70 -6.32
C ALA A 104 1.00 3.86 -5.08
N LEU A 105 0.43 4.17 -3.91
CA LEU A 105 0.73 3.48 -2.66
C LEU A 105 -0.26 2.32 -2.47
N ASP A 106 0.23 1.08 -2.52
CA ASP A 106 -0.63 -0.09 -2.60
C ASP A 106 -0.28 -1.14 -1.51
N THR A 107 -1.11 -1.24 -0.46
CA THR A 107 -0.99 -2.29 0.55
C THR A 107 -1.63 -3.63 0.15
N GLY A 108 -2.34 -3.67 -0.98
CA GLY A 108 -2.93 -4.85 -1.63
C GLY A 108 -1.97 -5.60 -2.57
N SER A 109 -0.73 -5.13 -2.74
CA SER A 109 0.33 -5.84 -3.46
C SER A 109 1.71 -5.70 -2.80
N ASP A 110 2.61 -6.64 -3.11
CA ASP A 110 3.93 -6.72 -2.46
C ASP A 110 5.05 -6.04 -3.27
N LEU A 111 5.03 -6.15 -4.60
CA LEU A 111 6.15 -5.73 -5.44
C LEU A 111 6.03 -4.25 -5.83
N PHE A 112 7.04 -3.46 -5.47
CA PHE A 112 7.27 -2.16 -6.10
C PHE A 112 7.72 -2.35 -7.56
N TRP A 113 7.10 -1.65 -8.51
CA TRP A 113 7.56 -1.61 -9.91
C TRP A 113 7.41 -0.21 -10.53
N VAL A 114 8.26 0.06 -11.53
CA VAL A 114 8.22 1.29 -12.35
C VAL A 114 8.29 0.95 -13.84
N PRO A 115 7.74 1.80 -14.74
CA PRO A 115 7.90 1.63 -16.19
C PRO A 115 9.38 1.66 -16.59
N CYS A 116 9.82 0.67 -17.34
CA CYS A 116 11.25 0.44 -17.58
C CYS A 116 11.54 -0.03 -19.00
N ASP A 117 12.43 0.68 -19.72
CA ASP A 117 12.76 0.45 -21.15
C ASP A 117 11.52 -0.02 -21.93
N CYS A 118 10.48 0.80 -21.85
CA CYS A 118 9.10 0.39 -22.05
C CYS A 118 8.81 -0.20 -23.45
N ILE A 119 8.06 -1.31 -23.48
CA ILE A 119 7.46 -1.88 -24.70
C ILE A 119 6.01 -1.41 -24.85
N ASN A 120 5.22 -1.50 -23.78
CA ASN A 120 3.83 -1.02 -23.75
C ASN A 120 3.46 -0.52 -22.34
N CYS A 121 3.46 0.79 -22.15
CA CYS A 121 3.20 1.45 -20.87
C CYS A 121 2.39 2.72 -21.12
N ALA A 122 1.97 3.39 -20.05
CA ALA A 122 1.41 4.72 -20.16
C ALA A 122 2.37 5.69 -20.90
N PRO A 123 1.83 6.64 -21.67
CA PRO A 123 2.66 7.69 -22.26
C PRO A 123 3.35 8.52 -21.18
N LEU A 124 4.55 9.05 -21.44
CA LEU A 124 5.27 9.88 -20.45
C LEU A 124 4.67 11.29 -20.29
N VAL A 125 3.91 11.74 -21.29
CA VAL A 125 3.19 13.01 -21.31
C VAL A 125 1.81 12.74 -21.91
N SER A 126 0.76 13.20 -21.24
CA SER A 126 -0.62 13.08 -21.71
C SER A 126 -1.42 14.29 -21.24
N PRO A 127 -2.39 14.79 -22.03
CA PRO A 127 -3.34 15.80 -21.56
C PRO A 127 -4.05 15.39 -20.26
N ASN A 128 -4.23 14.08 -20.03
CA ASN A 128 -4.86 13.55 -18.81
C ASN A 128 -4.01 13.78 -17.55
N TYR A 129 -2.69 13.93 -17.71
CA TYR A 129 -1.76 14.16 -16.60
C TYR A 129 -1.57 15.65 -16.29
N ARG A 130 -2.25 16.55 -17.03
CA ARG A 130 -2.08 18.00 -16.93
C ARG A 130 -0.60 18.38 -17.11
N ASP A 131 0.02 18.93 -16.07
CA ASP A 131 1.41 19.37 -16.07
C ASP A 131 2.39 18.30 -15.58
N LEU A 132 1.91 17.14 -15.10
CA LEU A 132 2.76 16.05 -14.66
C LEU A 132 3.52 15.45 -15.85
N LYS A 133 4.83 15.30 -15.68
CA LYS A 133 5.71 14.62 -16.63
C LYS A 133 6.27 13.39 -15.94
N PHE A 134 6.11 12.25 -16.60
CA PHE A 134 6.62 10.98 -16.12
C PHE A 134 7.96 10.65 -16.77
N ASP A 135 8.75 9.84 -16.06
CA ASP A 135 9.99 9.28 -16.56
C ASP A 135 9.92 7.76 -16.64
N THR A 136 10.87 7.17 -17.36
CA THR A 136 11.04 5.71 -17.43
C THR A 136 12.42 5.33 -16.94
N TYR A 137 12.46 4.26 -16.14
CA TYR A 137 13.70 3.70 -15.66
C TYR A 137 14.45 2.97 -16.80
N SER A 138 15.78 3.01 -16.77
CA SER A 138 16.61 2.25 -17.71
C SER A 138 17.82 1.69 -16.96
N PRO A 139 17.93 0.35 -16.80
CA PRO A 139 19.06 -0.28 -16.14
C PRO A 139 20.40 0.11 -16.73
N GLN A 140 20.46 0.38 -18.05
CA GLN A 140 21.69 0.78 -18.73
C GLN A 140 22.15 2.19 -18.39
N LYS A 141 21.24 3.06 -17.94
CA LYS A 141 21.55 4.45 -17.56
C LYS A 141 21.95 4.59 -16.09
N SER A 142 21.67 3.60 -15.25
CA SER A 142 22.03 3.61 -13.85
C SER A 142 23.32 2.81 -13.60
N SER A 143 24.33 3.49 -13.06
CA SER A 143 25.62 2.89 -12.69
C SER A 143 25.55 1.95 -11.48
N THR A 144 24.47 2.02 -10.70
CA THR A 144 24.23 1.16 -9.53
C THR A 144 23.27 0.01 -9.81
N SER A 145 22.66 -0.04 -11.00
CA SER A 145 21.73 -1.10 -11.36
C SER A 145 22.40 -2.47 -11.42
N ARG A 146 21.72 -3.48 -10.87
CA ARG A 146 22.08 -4.89 -10.98
C ARG A 146 20.88 -5.71 -11.38
N LYS A 147 21.11 -6.70 -12.25
CA LYS A 147 20.07 -7.70 -12.54
C LYS A 147 19.85 -8.59 -11.31
N VAL A 148 18.61 -8.97 -11.05
CA VAL A 148 18.30 -10.03 -10.09
C VAL A 148 18.27 -11.36 -10.85
N PRO A 149 19.18 -12.32 -10.54
CA PRO A 149 19.20 -13.60 -11.22
C PRO A 149 18.07 -14.51 -10.73
N CYS A 150 17.64 -15.46 -11.55
CA CYS A 150 16.63 -16.46 -11.17
C CYS A 150 17.02 -17.37 -9.99
N SER A 151 18.30 -17.44 -9.66
CA SER A 151 18.81 -18.12 -8.45
C SER A 151 18.59 -17.31 -7.17
N SER A 152 18.15 -16.05 -7.27
CA SER A 152 17.80 -15.23 -6.12
C SER A 152 16.61 -15.82 -5.37
N ASN A 153 16.66 -15.74 -4.04
CA ASN A 153 15.53 -16.08 -3.17
C ASN A 153 14.34 -15.12 -3.30
N LEU A 154 14.55 -13.95 -3.91
CA LEU A 154 13.49 -12.98 -4.24
C LEU A 154 12.83 -13.25 -5.61
N CYS A 155 13.27 -14.29 -6.32
CA CYS A 155 12.66 -14.67 -7.59
C CYS A 155 11.58 -15.72 -7.35
N ASP A 156 10.31 -15.34 -7.41
CA ASP A 156 9.19 -16.28 -7.24
C ASP A 156 8.95 -17.12 -8.51
N GLU A 157 9.09 -16.48 -9.69
CA GLU A 157 8.83 -17.10 -11.00
C GLU A 157 10.03 -17.91 -11.53
N GLN A 158 10.71 -18.67 -10.66
CA GLN A 158 11.87 -19.48 -11.04
C GLN A 158 11.54 -20.52 -12.12
N SER A 159 10.29 -21.00 -12.14
CA SER A 159 9.78 -21.96 -13.13
C SER A 159 9.72 -21.37 -14.54
N ALA A 160 9.59 -20.05 -14.68
CA ALA A 160 9.60 -19.33 -15.96
C ALA A 160 11.02 -19.02 -16.47
N CYS A 161 12.07 -19.36 -15.70
CA CYS A 161 13.45 -19.06 -16.04
C CYS A 161 14.09 -20.10 -16.96
N ARG A 162 14.86 -19.63 -17.95
CA ARG A 162 15.66 -20.49 -18.84
C ARG A 162 16.91 -21.05 -18.17
N SER A 163 17.47 -20.33 -17.20
CA SER A 163 18.64 -20.73 -16.42
C SER A 163 18.74 -19.95 -15.11
N ALA A 164 19.49 -20.48 -14.14
CA ALA A 164 19.71 -19.84 -12.84
C ALA A 164 20.38 -18.44 -12.93
N SER A 165 21.08 -18.14 -14.03
CA SER A 165 21.78 -16.86 -14.27
C SER A 165 20.97 -15.86 -15.11
N SER A 166 19.81 -16.27 -15.63
CA SER A 166 18.87 -15.42 -16.36
C SER A 166 18.29 -14.35 -15.43
N SER A 167 17.87 -13.21 -15.97
CA SER A 167 17.12 -12.22 -15.18
C SER A 167 15.79 -12.82 -14.74
N CYS A 168 15.44 -12.65 -13.47
CA CYS A 168 14.18 -13.14 -12.93
C CYS A 168 13.00 -12.39 -13.58
N PRO A 169 12.06 -13.08 -14.26
CA PRO A 169 10.84 -12.44 -14.71
C PRO A 169 9.89 -12.20 -13.53
N TYR A 170 8.98 -11.25 -13.68
CA TYR A 170 7.81 -11.14 -12.81
C TYR A 170 6.58 -10.85 -13.66
N SER A 171 5.42 -11.29 -13.19
CA SER A 171 4.13 -10.98 -13.81
C SER A 171 3.05 -10.91 -12.74
N ILE A 172 2.43 -9.74 -12.59
CA ILE A 172 1.40 -9.52 -11.57
C ILE A 172 0.10 -9.11 -12.25
N GLN A 173 -0.98 -9.78 -11.88
CA GLN A 173 -2.35 -9.45 -12.28
C GLN A 173 -3.08 -8.84 -11.09
N TYR A 174 -3.71 -7.69 -11.32
CA TYR A 174 -4.50 -6.98 -10.31
C TYR A 174 -5.99 -7.30 -10.50
N LEU A 175 -6.79 -7.01 -9.46
CA LEU A 175 -8.23 -7.27 -9.41
C LEU A 175 -9.00 -6.57 -10.55
N SER A 176 -8.63 -5.32 -10.87
CA SER A 176 -9.27 -4.55 -11.94
C SER A 176 -9.08 -5.19 -13.33
N ASP A 177 -10.06 -4.94 -14.20
CA ASP A 177 -10.18 -5.64 -15.49
C ASP A 177 -8.94 -5.44 -16.37
N ASN A 178 -8.33 -6.56 -16.76
CA ASN A 178 -7.15 -6.59 -17.62
C ASN A 178 -5.98 -5.73 -17.11
N THR A 179 -5.88 -5.46 -15.80
CA THR A 179 -4.79 -4.65 -15.23
C THR A 179 -3.64 -5.53 -14.78
N SER A 180 -2.46 -5.33 -15.36
CA SER A 180 -1.27 -6.13 -15.07
C SER A 180 0.01 -5.34 -15.23
N SER A 181 1.09 -5.85 -14.64
CA SER A 181 2.46 -5.40 -14.87
C SER A 181 3.37 -6.61 -15.03
N THR A 182 4.16 -6.62 -16.11
CA THR A 182 5.07 -7.71 -16.45
C THR A 182 6.44 -7.14 -16.84
N GLY A 183 7.49 -7.81 -16.40
CA GLY A 183 8.85 -7.37 -16.64
C GLY A 183 9.90 -8.29 -16.05
N VAL A 184 11.00 -7.69 -15.57
CA VAL A 184 12.08 -8.40 -14.89
C VAL A 184 12.42 -7.70 -13.57
N LEU A 185 12.88 -8.46 -12.58
CA LEU A 185 13.38 -7.89 -11.34
C LEU A 185 14.76 -7.27 -11.53
N VAL A 186 14.93 -6.09 -10.96
CA VAL A 186 16.18 -5.32 -10.94
C VAL A 186 16.42 -4.88 -9.50
N GLU A 187 17.70 -4.84 -9.12
CA GLU A 187 18.15 -4.19 -7.90
C GLU A 187 18.78 -2.84 -8.24
N ASP A 188 18.41 -1.80 -7.50
CA ASP A 188 19.08 -0.50 -7.55
C ASP A 188 18.86 0.27 -6.24
N VAL A 189 19.39 1.48 -6.14
CA VAL A 189 19.31 2.31 -4.94
C VAL A 189 18.05 3.16 -4.90
N LEU A 190 17.32 3.08 -3.79
CA LEU A 190 16.25 4.00 -3.39
C LEU A 190 16.82 5.09 -2.49
N TYR A 191 16.48 6.35 -2.75
CA TYR A 191 16.90 7.49 -1.93
C TYR A 191 15.83 7.85 -0.91
N LEU A 192 16.26 8.00 0.34
CA LEU A 192 15.44 8.25 1.51
C LEU A 192 16.05 9.38 2.35
N VAL A 193 15.27 9.90 3.30
CA VAL A 193 15.74 10.81 4.36
C VAL A 193 15.42 10.23 5.73
N THR A 194 16.31 10.45 6.68
CA THR A 194 16.04 10.21 8.10
C THR A 194 15.33 11.42 8.70
N GLU A 195 14.22 11.21 9.41
CA GLU A 195 13.46 12.32 10.06
C GLU A 195 14.07 12.74 11.41
N TYR A 196 14.89 11.89 12.04
CA TYR A 196 15.45 12.17 13.36
C TYR A 196 16.73 13.03 13.30
N GLY A 197 16.58 14.33 13.59
CA GLY A 197 17.69 15.24 13.89
C GLY A 197 17.47 16.68 13.42
N ARG A 198 18.31 17.62 13.87
CA ARG A 198 18.26 19.03 13.43
C ARG A 198 18.53 19.23 11.92
N GLN A 199 18.98 18.18 11.22
CA GLN A 199 19.29 18.19 9.80
C GLN A 199 18.92 16.82 9.20
N PRO A 200 18.02 16.77 8.20
CA PRO A 200 17.72 15.53 7.50
C PRO A 200 18.98 15.02 6.80
N LYS A 201 19.26 13.72 6.93
CA LYS A 201 20.35 13.06 6.21
C LYS A 201 19.79 12.18 5.12
N ILE A 202 20.30 12.36 3.90
CA ILE A 202 20.05 11.45 2.78
C ILE A 202 20.69 10.11 3.12
N VAL A 203 19.90 9.05 3.03
CA VAL A 203 20.34 7.65 3.12
C VAL A 203 19.88 6.92 1.87
N THR A 204 20.61 5.89 1.47
CA THR A 204 20.25 5.05 0.33
C THR A 204 20.08 3.61 0.79
N ALA A 205 19.13 2.91 0.15
CA ALA A 205 18.89 1.50 0.40
C ALA A 205 18.87 0.74 -0.94
N PRO A 206 19.67 -0.32 -1.13
CA PRO A 206 19.46 -1.24 -2.24
C PRO A 206 18.09 -1.90 -2.10
N ILE A 207 17.26 -1.78 -3.13
CA ILE A 207 15.94 -2.41 -3.18
C ILE A 207 15.81 -3.27 -4.44
N THR A 208 15.02 -4.32 -4.34
CA THR A 208 14.56 -5.07 -5.52
C THR A 208 13.20 -4.54 -5.94
N PHE A 209 13.03 -4.27 -7.23
CA PHE A 209 11.78 -3.79 -7.80
C PHE A 209 11.58 -4.35 -9.21
N GLY A 210 10.35 -4.29 -9.69
CA GLY A 210 9.99 -4.63 -11.06
C GLY A 210 10.41 -3.54 -12.05
N CYS A 211 11.32 -3.89 -12.96
CA CYS A 211 11.50 -3.15 -14.22
C CYS A 211 10.36 -3.56 -15.16
N GLY A 212 9.23 -2.83 -15.07
CA GLY A 212 8.00 -3.14 -15.79
C GLY A 212 8.06 -2.72 -17.25
N ARG A 213 8.12 -3.69 -18.16
CA ARG A 213 8.22 -3.45 -19.61
C ARG A 213 6.86 -3.34 -20.29
N THR A 214 5.87 -4.02 -19.73
CA THR A 214 4.51 -4.08 -20.25
C THR A 214 3.53 -3.91 -19.10
N GLN A 215 2.67 -2.89 -19.21
CA GLN A 215 1.49 -2.71 -18.37
C GLN A 215 0.22 -2.81 -19.22
N THR A 216 -0.90 -3.11 -18.56
CA THR A 216 -2.22 -3.22 -19.19
C THR A 216 -3.30 -2.63 -18.28
N GLY A 217 -4.51 -2.44 -18.81
CA GLY A 217 -5.66 -1.99 -18.01
C GLY A 217 -5.53 -0.56 -17.49
N SER A 218 -5.99 -0.31 -16.26
CA SER A 218 -6.01 1.02 -15.62
C SER A 218 -4.64 1.69 -15.57
N PHE A 219 -3.56 0.89 -15.50
CA PHE A 219 -2.18 1.36 -15.43
C PHE A 219 -1.69 2.08 -16.70
N LEU A 220 -2.43 2.02 -17.81
CA LEU A 220 -2.09 2.77 -19.02
C LEU A 220 -2.57 4.23 -18.98
N GLY A 221 -3.35 4.66 -17.97
CA GLY A 221 -3.93 6.01 -17.99
C GLY A 221 -4.43 6.60 -16.68
N THR A 222 -4.93 5.81 -15.73
CA THR A 222 -5.74 6.36 -14.61
C THR A 222 -5.44 5.74 -13.25
N ALA A 223 -4.40 4.92 -13.08
CA ALA A 223 -4.06 4.34 -11.77
C ALA A 223 -2.56 4.44 -11.51
N ALA A 224 -1.75 3.50 -12.00
CA ALA A 224 -0.30 3.53 -11.79
C ALA A 224 0.51 3.85 -13.07
N PRO A 225 0.28 4.97 -13.79
CA PRO A 225 0.97 5.23 -15.06
C PRO A 225 2.49 5.39 -14.91
N ASN A 226 2.98 5.80 -13.74
CA ASN A 226 4.41 5.98 -13.49
C ASN A 226 4.99 5.03 -12.42
N GLY A 227 4.23 4.00 -12.06
CA GLY A 227 4.65 2.95 -11.13
C GLY A 227 3.71 2.81 -9.93
N LEU A 228 3.92 1.75 -9.19
CA LEU A 228 3.13 1.37 -8.02
C LEU A 228 4.06 0.76 -6.97
N LEU A 229 3.98 1.30 -5.76
CA LEU A 229 4.76 0.88 -4.61
C LEU A 229 3.98 -0.15 -3.81
N GLY A 230 4.36 -1.42 -3.98
CA GLY A 230 3.86 -2.51 -3.16
C GLY A 230 4.33 -2.37 -1.71
N LEU A 231 3.36 -2.30 -0.81
CA LEU A 231 3.52 -2.13 0.64
C LEU A 231 3.06 -3.38 1.42
N GLY A 232 2.77 -4.48 0.70
CA GLY A 232 2.34 -5.76 1.25
C GLY A 232 3.34 -6.44 2.19
N MET A 233 2.97 -7.63 2.66
CA MET A 233 3.71 -8.33 3.72
C MET A 233 4.85 -9.23 3.23
N ASP A 234 5.05 -9.42 1.93
CA ASP A 234 6.15 -10.25 1.43
C ASP A 234 7.52 -9.60 1.68
N THR A 235 8.55 -10.44 1.76
CA THR A 235 9.96 -10.10 1.92
C THR A 235 10.53 -9.21 0.82
N ILE A 236 9.94 -9.24 -0.38
CA ILE A 236 10.34 -8.37 -1.51
C ILE A 236 9.77 -6.95 -1.39
N SER A 237 8.78 -6.71 -0.52
CA SER A 237 8.18 -5.38 -0.37
C SER A 237 9.16 -4.36 0.20
N VAL A 238 9.00 -3.09 -0.18
CA VAL A 238 9.93 -2.02 0.26
C VAL A 238 10.05 -1.94 1.79
N PRO A 239 8.96 -1.96 2.58
CA PRO A 239 9.09 -1.97 4.04
C PRO A 239 9.93 -3.14 4.58
N SER A 240 9.86 -4.33 3.96
CA SER A 240 10.67 -5.51 4.36
C SER A 240 12.15 -5.27 4.12
N LEU A 241 12.47 -4.77 2.93
CA LEU A 241 13.85 -4.54 2.52
C LEU A 241 14.50 -3.47 3.40
N LEU A 242 13.79 -2.38 3.69
CA LEU A 242 14.30 -1.32 4.56
C LEU A 242 14.56 -1.80 5.99
N ALA A 243 13.64 -2.58 6.56
CA ALA A 243 13.79 -3.10 7.92
C ALA A 243 14.89 -4.17 8.02
N SER A 244 14.95 -5.10 7.06
CA SER A 244 15.97 -6.17 7.04
C SER A 244 17.40 -5.64 6.91
N GLN A 245 17.57 -4.47 6.29
CA GLN A 245 18.84 -3.78 6.14
C GLN A 245 19.16 -2.82 7.29
N GLY A 246 18.23 -2.65 8.25
CA GLY A 246 18.37 -1.72 9.37
C GLY A 246 18.30 -0.24 8.96
N VAL A 247 17.77 0.05 7.77
CA VAL A 247 17.53 1.43 7.30
C VAL A 247 16.31 2.02 8.03
N ALA A 248 15.24 1.23 8.15
CA ALA A 248 14.10 1.54 9.00
C ALA A 248 14.26 0.88 10.38
N ALA A 249 13.85 1.57 11.44
CA ALA A 249 13.97 1.11 12.83
C ALA A 249 13.23 -0.22 13.12
N ALA A 250 12.14 -0.45 12.40
CA ALA A 250 11.22 -1.55 12.57
C ALA A 250 10.65 -1.97 11.21
N ASN A 251 10.21 -3.23 11.12
CA ASN A 251 9.41 -3.70 10.00
C ASN A 251 7.95 -3.22 10.14
N SER A 252 7.75 -1.92 10.00
CA SER A 252 6.46 -1.27 10.06
C SER A 252 6.47 -0.01 9.19
N PHE A 253 5.29 0.52 8.91
CA PHE A 253 5.13 1.84 8.33
C PHE A 253 3.77 2.41 8.74
N SER A 254 3.63 3.72 8.63
CA SER A 254 2.35 4.39 8.82
C SER A 254 1.97 5.23 7.61
N MET A 255 0.66 5.42 7.45
CA MET A 255 0.08 6.29 6.45
C MET A 255 -0.97 7.20 7.09
N CYS A 256 -1.12 8.40 6.56
CA CYS A 256 -2.18 9.33 6.96
C CYS A 256 -2.79 9.94 5.71
N PHE A 257 -4.12 10.01 5.65
CA PHE A 257 -4.85 10.66 4.56
C PHE A 257 -5.78 11.74 5.11
N ALA A 258 -5.59 12.98 4.66
CA ALA A 258 -6.47 14.09 4.97
C ALA A 258 -7.61 14.15 3.96
N GLN A 259 -8.71 14.81 4.36
CA GLN A 259 -9.93 14.89 3.56
C GLN A 259 -9.70 15.61 2.21
N ASP A 260 -8.83 16.61 2.20
CA ASP A 260 -8.46 17.39 1.00
C ASP A 260 -7.52 16.64 0.04
N GLY A 261 -7.04 15.45 0.41
CA GLY A 261 -6.15 14.62 -0.39
C GLY A 261 -4.66 14.81 -0.08
N HIS A 262 -4.28 15.66 0.88
CA HIS A 262 -2.92 15.62 1.42
C HIS A 262 -2.75 14.36 2.28
N GLY A 263 -1.56 13.77 2.28
CA GLY A 263 -1.27 12.62 3.13
C GLY A 263 0.20 12.51 3.50
N ARG A 264 0.53 11.46 4.26
CA ARG A 264 1.90 11.13 4.65
C ARG A 264 2.18 9.63 4.60
N ILE A 265 3.44 9.26 4.38
CA ILE A 265 3.96 7.89 4.58
C ILE A 265 5.31 7.91 5.31
N ASN A 266 5.45 7.08 6.35
CA ASN A 266 6.66 6.98 7.17
C ASN A 266 7.03 5.53 7.42
N PHE A 267 8.25 5.11 7.07
CA PHE A 267 8.76 3.75 7.28
C PHE A 267 9.49 3.64 8.62
N GLY A 268 9.35 2.50 9.30
CA GLY A 268 9.88 2.26 10.64
C GLY A 268 9.02 2.82 11.77
N ASP A 269 7.91 3.49 11.43
CA ASP A 269 6.98 4.06 12.40
C ASP A 269 6.07 2.97 12.98
N THR A 270 6.05 2.85 14.31
CA THR A 270 5.20 1.89 15.05
C THR A 270 3.99 2.58 15.71
N GLY A 271 3.80 3.87 15.45
CA GLY A 271 2.71 4.68 15.98
C GLY A 271 2.88 5.05 17.46
N SER A 272 1.78 5.35 18.12
CA SER A 272 1.75 5.85 19.49
C SER A 272 1.19 4.82 20.47
N SER A 273 1.64 4.86 21.73
CA SER A 273 1.20 3.89 22.76
C SER A 273 -0.30 3.96 23.10
N ASP A 274 -0.99 5.03 22.71
CA ASP A 274 -2.42 5.26 22.92
C ASP A 274 -3.25 5.06 21.65
N GLN A 275 -2.69 4.49 20.59
CA GLN A 275 -3.44 4.12 19.39
C GLN A 275 -4.34 2.91 19.66
N GLN A 276 -5.42 2.80 18.89
CA GLN A 276 -6.23 1.59 18.86
C GLN A 276 -5.53 0.53 18.00
N GLU A 277 -5.71 -0.75 18.32
CA GLU A 277 -5.05 -1.83 17.57
C GLU A 277 -5.98 -3.04 17.40
N THR A 278 -5.73 -3.84 16.36
CA THR A 278 -6.31 -5.17 16.15
C THR A 278 -5.21 -6.12 15.64
N PRO A 279 -5.25 -7.42 15.99
CA PRO A 279 -4.36 -8.40 15.38
C PRO A 279 -4.65 -8.56 13.88
N LEU A 280 -3.58 -8.79 13.10
CA LEU A 280 -3.65 -9.22 11.70
C LEU A 280 -3.89 -10.74 11.60
N ASN A 281 -4.80 -11.14 10.72
CA ASN A 281 -5.05 -12.52 10.36
C ASN A 281 -3.96 -13.00 9.37
N MET A 282 -3.00 -13.78 9.88
CA MET A 282 -1.87 -14.23 9.08
C MET A 282 -2.18 -15.51 8.28
N TYR A 283 -2.32 -15.40 6.96
CA TYR A 283 -2.48 -16.53 6.05
C TYR A 283 -1.16 -16.86 5.33
N LYS A 284 -0.73 -18.13 5.37
CA LYS A 284 0.57 -18.55 4.80
C LYS A 284 0.70 -18.32 3.29
N GLN A 285 -0.39 -18.44 2.54
CA GLN A 285 -0.36 -18.41 1.08
C GLN A 285 -0.57 -17.00 0.49
N ASN A 286 -1.17 -16.08 1.24
CA ASN A 286 -1.52 -14.74 0.78
C ASN A 286 -1.54 -13.78 1.99
N PRO A 287 -0.38 -13.24 2.41
CA PRO A 287 -0.29 -12.43 3.61
C PRO A 287 -0.73 -10.99 3.32
N TYR A 288 -2.03 -10.79 3.07
CA TYR A 288 -2.61 -9.44 3.03
C TYR A 288 -2.78 -8.87 4.44
N TYR A 289 -2.91 -7.54 4.57
CA TYR A 289 -3.31 -6.89 5.83
C TYR A 289 -4.78 -7.17 6.16
N ASN A 290 -5.04 -8.40 6.56
CA ASN A 290 -6.38 -8.89 6.83
C ASN A 290 -6.71 -8.73 8.31
N ILE A 291 -7.87 -8.15 8.62
CA ILE A 291 -8.37 -7.97 9.98
C ILE A 291 -9.75 -8.58 10.13
N SER A 292 -10.08 -8.98 11.36
CA SER A 292 -11.40 -9.48 11.73
C SER A 292 -12.24 -8.33 12.27
N ILE A 293 -13.41 -8.10 11.67
CA ILE A 293 -14.43 -7.17 12.17
C ILE A 293 -15.54 -7.97 12.84
N THR A 294 -15.84 -7.64 14.09
CA THR A 294 -16.81 -8.34 14.93
C THR A 294 -18.19 -7.69 14.95
N GLY A 295 -18.30 -6.46 14.47
CA GLY A 295 -19.55 -5.73 14.34
C GLY A 295 -19.38 -4.36 13.69
N ALA A 296 -20.49 -3.68 13.48
CA ALA A 296 -20.52 -2.31 12.96
C ALA A 296 -21.62 -1.50 13.65
N THR A 297 -21.45 -0.19 13.71
CA THR A 297 -22.48 0.76 14.15
C THR A 297 -22.76 1.72 13.00
N VAL A 298 -24.04 1.90 12.67
CA VAL A 298 -24.51 2.84 11.65
C VAL A 298 -25.59 3.71 12.29
N GLY A 299 -25.24 4.96 12.60
CA GLY A 299 -26.08 5.84 13.40
C GLY A 299 -26.44 5.20 14.74
N SER A 300 -27.73 4.97 14.95
CA SER A 300 -28.27 4.33 16.17
C SER A 300 -28.33 2.80 16.13
N LYS A 301 -28.07 2.18 14.98
CA LYS A 301 -28.20 0.73 14.78
C LYS A 301 -26.86 0.03 14.98
N SER A 302 -26.87 -1.05 15.76
CA SER A 302 -25.72 -1.96 15.91
C SER A 302 -25.92 -3.21 15.07
N ILE A 303 -24.83 -3.67 14.44
CA ILE A 303 -24.74 -4.86 13.60
C ILE A 303 -23.72 -5.79 14.25
N HIS A 304 -24.08 -7.05 14.49
CA HIS A 304 -23.24 -8.06 15.16
C HIS A 304 -22.73 -9.16 14.21
N THR A 305 -22.78 -8.90 12.90
CA THR A 305 -22.27 -9.81 11.88
C THR A 305 -20.75 -9.70 11.82
N LYS A 306 -20.07 -10.84 11.90
CA LYS A 306 -18.61 -10.92 11.77
C LYS A 306 -18.20 -11.08 10.30
N PHE A 307 -17.11 -10.45 9.91
CA PHE A 307 -16.48 -10.64 8.60
C PHE A 307 -15.00 -10.31 8.66
N ASN A 308 -14.23 -10.78 7.68
CA ASN A 308 -12.83 -10.42 7.52
C ASN A 308 -12.70 -9.42 6.38
N ALA A 309 -11.82 -8.43 6.53
CA ALA A 309 -11.54 -7.42 5.51
C ALA A 309 -10.03 -7.25 5.32
N ILE A 310 -9.62 -6.95 4.08
CA ILE A 310 -8.26 -6.53 3.77
C ILE A 310 -8.21 -5.00 3.82
N VAL A 311 -7.24 -4.44 4.52
CA VAL A 311 -6.99 -2.99 4.57
C VAL A 311 -6.04 -2.64 3.43
N ASP A 312 -6.59 -1.94 2.44
CA ASP A 312 -6.00 -1.81 1.12
C ASP A 312 -5.97 -0.34 0.67
N SER A 313 -4.79 0.28 0.67
CA SER A 313 -4.60 1.64 0.12
C SER A 313 -4.56 1.64 -1.42
N GLY A 314 -4.39 0.48 -2.06
CA GLY A 314 -4.48 0.33 -3.51
C GLY A 314 -5.91 0.44 -4.05
N THR A 315 -6.91 0.71 -3.19
CA THR A 315 -8.28 0.98 -3.63
C THR A 315 -8.82 2.25 -3.00
N SER A 316 -9.33 3.16 -3.84
CA SER A 316 -9.88 4.44 -3.39
C SER A 316 -11.13 4.28 -2.53
N PHE A 317 -11.99 3.31 -2.84
CA PHE A 317 -13.25 3.09 -2.14
C PHE A 317 -13.33 1.71 -1.49
N THR A 318 -13.96 1.69 -0.32
CA THR A 318 -14.30 0.47 0.42
C THR A 318 -15.30 -0.36 -0.36
N ALA A 319 -15.03 -1.66 -0.49
CA ALA A 319 -15.86 -2.62 -1.20
C ALA A 319 -16.24 -3.76 -0.24
N LEU A 320 -17.54 -4.02 -0.05
CA LEU A 320 -18.04 -5.00 0.91
C LEU A 320 -18.89 -6.06 0.23
N SER A 321 -18.79 -7.30 0.72
CA SER A 321 -19.65 -8.40 0.32
C SER A 321 -20.88 -8.50 1.22
N ASP A 322 -21.92 -9.16 0.71
CA ASP A 322 -23.05 -9.55 1.55
C ASP A 322 -22.63 -10.60 2.59
N PRO A 323 -23.26 -10.61 3.78
CA PRO A 323 -24.39 -9.77 4.19
C PRO A 323 -24.00 -8.37 4.72
N MET A 324 -22.71 -8.07 4.90
CA MET A 324 -22.27 -6.82 5.54
C MET A 324 -22.62 -5.59 4.71
N TYR A 325 -22.39 -5.64 3.39
CA TYR A 325 -22.79 -4.59 2.45
C TYR A 325 -24.27 -4.21 2.66
N THR A 326 -25.19 -5.15 2.47
CA THR A 326 -26.63 -4.90 2.61
C THR A 326 -26.99 -4.38 4.01
N GLN A 327 -26.38 -4.89 5.08
CA GLN A 327 -26.71 -4.46 6.44
C GLN A 327 -26.30 -3.01 6.71
N ILE A 328 -25.11 -2.59 6.26
CA ILE A 328 -24.63 -1.22 6.41
C ILE A 328 -25.45 -0.28 5.54
N THR A 329 -25.58 -0.57 4.25
CA THR A 329 -26.22 0.33 3.29
C THR A 329 -27.71 0.52 3.59
N SER A 330 -28.43 -0.56 3.91
CA SER A 330 -29.84 -0.47 4.31
C SER A 330 -30.03 0.29 5.63
N SER A 331 -29.14 0.09 6.60
CA SER A 331 -29.17 0.82 7.88
C SER A 331 -28.91 2.31 7.68
N PHE A 332 -27.94 2.66 6.85
CA PHE A 332 -27.62 4.03 6.49
C PHE A 332 -28.81 4.69 5.80
N ASN A 333 -29.33 4.04 4.74
CA ASN A 333 -30.46 4.53 3.97
C ASN A 333 -31.73 4.75 4.81
N SER A 334 -32.00 3.87 5.79
CA SER A 334 -33.17 4.01 6.67
C SER A 334 -33.13 5.23 7.60
N GLN A 335 -31.95 5.83 7.79
CA GLN A 335 -31.74 6.96 8.72
C GLN A 335 -31.52 8.29 7.98
N VAL A 336 -31.25 8.27 6.68
CA VAL A 336 -31.10 9.48 5.85
C VAL A 336 -32.48 10.12 5.61
N GLN A 337 -32.58 11.43 5.87
CA GLN A 337 -33.81 12.23 5.64
C GLN A 337 -33.84 12.88 4.26
N ASP A 338 -32.69 12.97 3.59
CA ASP A 338 -32.57 13.54 2.26
C ASP A 338 -33.24 12.64 1.21
N LYS A 339 -33.77 13.25 0.15
CA LYS A 339 -34.45 12.51 -0.92
C LYS A 339 -33.43 11.67 -1.70
N PRO A 340 -33.74 10.41 -2.04
CA PRO A 340 -32.92 9.63 -2.96
C PRO A 340 -32.69 10.38 -4.28
N SER A 341 -31.47 10.37 -4.76
CA SER A 341 -31.06 10.98 -6.03
C SER A 341 -30.74 9.90 -7.04
N GLN A 342 -31.40 9.93 -8.19
CA GLN A 342 -31.05 9.10 -9.34
C GLN A 342 -29.97 9.84 -10.13
N LEU A 343 -28.71 9.52 -9.83
CA LEU A 343 -27.56 10.05 -10.56
C LEU A 343 -27.24 9.16 -11.77
N ASP A 344 -26.16 9.47 -12.48
CA ASP A 344 -25.69 8.67 -13.62
C ASP A 344 -25.48 7.21 -13.21
N SER A 345 -26.00 6.28 -14.03
CA SER A 345 -25.77 4.84 -13.93
C SER A 345 -24.30 4.42 -13.98
N SER A 346 -23.40 5.30 -14.40
CA SER A 346 -21.94 5.07 -14.39
C SER A 346 -21.34 5.10 -12.99
N LEU A 347 -22.02 5.68 -11.99
CA LEU A 347 -21.54 5.73 -10.60
C LEU A 347 -21.67 4.34 -9.95
N PRO A 348 -20.61 3.84 -9.27
CA PRO A 348 -20.62 2.52 -8.64
C PRO A 348 -21.37 2.46 -7.30
N PHE A 349 -21.97 3.58 -6.86
CA PHE A 349 -22.62 3.70 -5.55
C PHE A 349 -24.14 3.57 -5.68
N GLU A 350 -24.74 2.63 -4.95
CA GLU A 350 -26.18 2.35 -5.01
C GLU A 350 -27.04 3.38 -4.25
N PHE A 351 -26.49 4.00 -3.20
CA PHE A 351 -27.22 4.85 -2.27
C PHE A 351 -26.77 6.31 -2.36
N CYS A 352 -27.47 7.10 -3.17
CA CYS A 352 -27.22 8.53 -3.38
C CYS A 352 -28.44 9.39 -3.00
N TYR A 353 -28.18 10.61 -2.55
CA TYR A 353 -29.18 11.53 -1.99
C TYR A 353 -28.96 12.97 -2.49
N SER A 354 -30.04 13.71 -2.72
CA SER A 354 -29.96 15.10 -3.18
C SER A 354 -29.64 16.03 -2.01
N ILE A 355 -28.70 16.95 -2.22
CA ILE A 355 -28.36 17.98 -1.23
C ILE A 355 -29.38 19.12 -1.34
N SER A 356 -30.06 19.44 -0.25
CA SER A 356 -30.92 20.62 -0.19
C SER A 356 -30.05 21.88 -0.01
N PRO A 357 -30.22 22.94 -0.84
CA PRO A 357 -29.42 24.17 -0.73
C PRO A 357 -29.51 24.89 0.62
N LYS A 358 -30.52 24.56 1.43
CA LYS A 358 -30.83 25.24 2.69
C LYS A 358 -30.51 24.41 3.95
N ALA A 359 -30.05 23.17 3.81
CA ALA A 359 -29.83 22.27 4.94
C ALA A 359 -28.40 21.72 4.94
N SER A 360 -27.82 21.58 6.13
CA SER A 360 -26.61 20.79 6.32
C SER A 360 -26.94 19.30 6.14
N THR A 361 -26.14 18.59 5.36
CA THR A 361 -26.22 17.12 5.28
C THR A 361 -25.64 16.52 6.56
N ASN A 362 -26.40 15.64 7.20
CA ASN A 362 -25.96 14.91 8.39
C ASN A 362 -26.05 13.41 8.11
N PRO A 363 -25.11 12.84 7.34
CA PRO A 363 -25.10 11.40 7.09
C PRO A 363 -24.92 10.63 8.42
N PRO A 364 -25.55 9.46 8.60
CA PRO A 364 -25.32 8.62 9.76
C PRO A 364 -23.84 8.25 9.92
N ASN A 365 -23.30 8.39 11.14
CA ASN A 365 -21.94 7.95 11.45
C ASN A 365 -21.79 6.43 11.26
N ILE A 366 -20.64 5.99 10.77
CA ILE A 366 -20.30 4.58 10.62
C ILE A 366 -19.02 4.28 11.43
N SER A 367 -19.00 3.14 12.10
CA SER A 367 -17.78 2.61 12.73
C SER A 367 -17.79 1.09 12.71
N PHE A 368 -16.61 0.48 12.67
CA PHE A 368 -16.43 -0.96 12.84
C PHE A 368 -15.86 -1.28 14.21
N THR A 369 -16.27 -2.41 14.76
CA THR A 369 -15.65 -2.98 15.96
C THR A 369 -14.71 -4.09 15.51
N ALA A 370 -13.41 -3.87 15.62
CA ALA A 370 -12.40 -4.87 15.29
C ALA A 370 -12.30 -5.95 16.37
N GLU A 371 -11.66 -7.07 16.06
CA GLU A 371 -11.28 -8.08 17.04
C GLU A 371 -10.43 -7.44 18.16
N GLY A 372 -10.73 -7.81 19.42
CA GLY A 372 -10.17 -7.12 20.59
C GLY A 372 -11.00 -5.93 21.10
N GLY A 373 -12.03 -5.51 20.36
CA GLY A 373 -13.01 -4.50 20.80
C GLY A 373 -12.66 -3.06 20.45
N SER A 374 -11.52 -2.84 19.80
CA SER A 374 -11.10 -1.53 19.27
C SER A 374 -12.10 -1.03 18.23
N VAL A 375 -12.48 0.24 18.33
CA VAL A 375 -13.41 0.87 17.38
C VAL A 375 -12.62 1.57 16.27
N PHE A 376 -12.87 1.17 15.03
CA PHE A 376 -12.37 1.80 13.81
C PHE A 376 -13.42 2.81 13.31
N PRO A 377 -13.19 4.12 13.44
CA PRO A 377 -14.15 5.13 12.99
C PRO A 377 -14.07 5.29 11.46
N VAL A 378 -15.21 5.53 10.81
CA VAL A 378 -15.27 5.92 9.39
C VAL A 378 -15.56 7.42 9.33
N ASN A 379 -14.50 8.22 9.15
CA ASN A 379 -14.60 9.68 9.20
C ASN A 379 -15.18 10.28 7.91
N ASP A 380 -14.97 9.63 6.76
CA ASP A 380 -15.44 10.10 5.45
C ASP A 380 -16.27 9.01 4.72
N PRO A 381 -17.50 8.72 5.20
CA PRO A 381 -18.31 7.64 4.63
C PRO A 381 -18.95 8.00 3.29
N ILE A 382 -18.91 9.26 2.86
CA ILE A 382 -19.66 9.73 1.69
C ILE A 382 -18.74 10.36 0.65
N ILE A 383 -19.22 10.42 -0.60
CA ILE A 383 -18.62 11.24 -1.65
C ILE A 383 -19.63 12.30 -2.09
N THR A 384 -19.17 13.55 -2.19
CA THR A 384 -20.00 14.66 -2.67
C THR A 384 -19.89 14.79 -4.19
N ILE A 385 -21.03 14.87 -4.85
CA ILE A 385 -21.17 15.05 -6.30
C ILE A 385 -21.54 16.51 -6.57
N THR A 386 -20.76 17.18 -7.42
CA THR A 386 -20.94 18.59 -7.74
C THR A 386 -21.38 18.83 -9.19
N ASP A 387 -21.99 19.98 -9.44
CA ASP A 387 -22.24 20.46 -10.82
C ASP A 387 -20.95 20.92 -11.52
N SER A 388 -21.08 21.39 -12.76
CA SER A 388 -19.96 21.90 -13.58
C SER A 388 -19.28 23.16 -13.02
N VAL A 389 -19.90 23.85 -12.06
CA VAL A 389 -19.36 25.02 -11.35
C VAL A 389 -18.95 24.70 -9.91
N SER A 390 -18.89 23.41 -9.54
CA SER A 390 -18.49 22.89 -8.23
C SER A 390 -19.47 23.15 -7.07
N ASN A 391 -20.76 23.39 -7.36
CA ASN A 391 -21.78 23.39 -6.31
C ASN A 391 -22.16 21.94 -5.95
N PRO A 392 -22.21 21.57 -4.66
CA PRO A 392 -22.74 20.28 -4.23
C PRO A 392 -24.20 20.08 -4.66
N MET A 393 -24.48 19.03 -5.43
CA MET A 393 -25.82 18.65 -5.89
C MET A 393 -26.37 17.43 -5.15
N ALA A 394 -25.50 16.47 -4.88
CA ALA A 394 -25.84 15.18 -4.28
C ALA A 394 -24.66 14.62 -3.49
N TYR A 395 -24.90 13.62 -2.66
CA TYR A 395 -23.85 12.80 -2.09
C TYR A 395 -24.24 11.32 -2.15
N CYS A 396 -23.25 10.44 -2.18
CA CYS A 396 -23.45 8.99 -2.16
C CYS A 396 -22.71 8.37 -0.97
N LEU A 397 -23.28 7.32 -0.39
CA LEU A 397 -22.52 6.45 0.52
C LEU A 397 -21.39 5.78 -0.29
N ALA A 398 -20.14 6.06 0.07
CA ALA A 398 -18.95 5.65 -0.67
C ALA A 398 -18.54 4.21 -0.31
N VAL A 399 -19.47 3.27 -0.53
CA VAL A 399 -19.27 1.83 -0.34
C VAL A 399 -19.76 1.09 -1.57
N MET A 400 -18.89 0.28 -2.16
CA MET A 400 -19.22 -0.54 -3.33
C MET A 400 -19.62 -1.95 -2.92
N LYS A 401 -20.50 -2.57 -3.70
CA LYS A 401 -20.81 -4.00 -3.57
C LYS A 401 -19.69 -4.83 -4.19
N SER A 402 -19.24 -5.84 -3.47
CA SER A 402 -18.19 -6.77 -3.90
C SER A 402 -18.67 -8.22 -3.92
N GLU A 403 -18.15 -9.01 -4.86
CA GLU A 403 -18.42 -10.44 -4.97
C GLU A 403 -17.42 -11.25 -4.13
N GLY A 404 -17.66 -11.31 -2.82
CA GLY A 404 -16.99 -12.26 -1.92
C GLY A 404 -15.69 -11.80 -1.26
N VAL A 405 -15.19 -10.60 -1.56
CA VAL A 405 -14.03 -9.99 -0.89
C VAL A 405 -14.45 -8.69 -0.20
N ASN A 406 -14.03 -8.48 1.04
CA ASN A 406 -14.20 -7.20 1.73
C ASN A 406 -12.88 -6.45 1.76
N LEU A 407 -12.89 -5.21 1.30
CA LEU A 407 -11.75 -4.30 1.26
C LEU A 407 -12.12 -3.02 2.01
N ILE A 408 -11.31 -2.63 2.99
CA ILE A 408 -11.34 -1.29 3.58
C ILE A 408 -10.38 -0.45 2.75
N GLY A 409 -10.94 0.46 1.94
CA GLY A 409 -10.20 1.31 1.03
C GLY A 409 -9.69 2.60 1.68
N GLU A 410 -8.95 3.40 0.91
CA GLU A 410 -8.38 4.67 1.37
C GLU A 410 -9.43 5.59 1.99
N ASN A 411 -10.64 5.67 1.42
CA ASN A 411 -11.70 6.53 1.93
C ASN A 411 -12.06 6.28 3.40
N PHE A 412 -11.97 5.03 3.86
CA PHE A 412 -12.25 4.68 5.25
C PHE A 412 -11.03 4.84 6.15
N MET A 413 -9.82 4.97 5.58
CA MET A 413 -8.60 5.32 6.30
C MET A 413 -8.44 6.83 6.51
N SER A 414 -9.22 7.66 5.81
CA SER A 414 -9.20 9.13 5.91
C SER A 414 -9.39 9.64 7.35
N GLY A 415 -8.60 10.65 7.73
CA GLY A 415 -8.59 11.26 9.06
C GLY A 415 -7.87 10.42 10.12
N LEU A 416 -7.27 9.29 9.74
CA LEU A 416 -6.52 8.41 10.63
C LEU A 416 -5.05 8.39 10.24
N LYS A 417 -4.18 8.26 11.24
CA LYS A 417 -2.86 7.67 11.08
C LYS A 417 -3.03 6.16 11.25
N VAL A 418 -2.89 5.41 10.16
CA VAL A 418 -2.98 3.94 10.12
C VAL A 418 -1.56 3.38 10.17
N VAL A 419 -1.30 2.46 11.09
CA VAL A 419 0.01 1.85 11.31
C VAL A 419 -0.05 0.37 10.98
N PHE A 420 0.80 -0.04 10.04
CA PHE A 420 0.97 -1.42 9.63
C PHE A 420 2.21 -1.98 10.35
N ASP A 421 2.02 -2.52 11.57
CA ASP A 421 3.11 -3.11 12.35
C ASP A 421 3.26 -4.59 12.01
N ARG A 422 4.21 -4.88 11.11
CA ARG A 422 4.43 -6.21 10.53
C ARG A 422 5.28 -7.09 11.45
N GLU A 423 6.00 -6.50 12.42
CA GLU A 423 6.72 -7.22 13.47
C GLU A 423 5.76 -7.80 14.51
N ARG A 424 4.90 -6.94 15.07
CA ARG A 424 3.89 -7.32 16.06
C ARG A 424 2.66 -7.97 15.43
N LYS A 425 2.51 -7.87 14.11
CA LYS A 425 1.36 -8.37 13.33
C LYS A 425 0.06 -7.73 13.81
N VAL A 426 0.07 -6.42 13.96
CA VAL A 426 -1.10 -5.63 14.34
C VAL A 426 -1.32 -4.49 13.34
N LEU A 427 -2.59 -4.18 13.12
CA LEU A 427 -2.98 -2.92 12.49
C LEU A 427 -3.35 -1.94 13.61
N GLY A 428 -2.68 -0.81 13.65
CA GLY A 428 -2.96 0.29 14.57
C GLY A 428 -3.66 1.45 13.85
N TRP A 429 -4.45 2.23 14.58
CA TRP A 429 -4.99 3.50 14.07
C TRP A 429 -5.27 4.51 15.18
N LYS A 430 -5.24 5.79 14.79
CA LYS A 430 -5.62 6.90 15.65
C LYS A 430 -6.09 8.08 14.80
N ASN A 431 -7.10 8.82 15.28
CA ASN A 431 -7.43 10.12 14.70
C ASN A 431 -6.18 11.02 14.69
N PHE A 432 -5.83 11.55 13.52
CA PHE A 432 -4.58 12.26 13.34
C PHE A 432 -4.73 13.34 12.27
N ASP A 433 -4.12 14.50 12.53
CA ASP A 433 -4.01 15.57 11.55
C ASP A 433 -2.77 15.35 10.69
N CYS A 434 -2.94 15.05 9.40
CA CYS A 434 -1.81 14.80 8.50
C CYS A 434 -0.95 16.06 8.27
N TYR A 435 -1.39 17.26 8.66
CA TYR A 435 -0.56 18.47 8.65
C TYR A 435 0.32 18.61 9.89
N SER A 436 0.08 17.81 10.93
CA SER A 436 0.87 17.86 12.16
C SER A 436 2.28 17.30 11.92
N VAL A 437 3.23 18.20 11.65
CA VAL A 437 4.66 17.88 11.71
C VAL A 437 4.99 17.72 13.19
N GLY A 438 5.08 16.48 13.68
CA GLY A 438 5.18 16.18 15.11
C GLY A 438 6.22 17.04 15.82
N ASN A 439 5.76 18.08 16.54
CA ASN A 439 6.44 19.03 17.45
C ASN A 439 7.97 19.23 17.35
N SER A 440 8.54 19.06 16.16
CA SER A 440 9.90 19.42 15.84
C SER A 440 9.79 20.81 15.24
N ARG A 441 9.91 21.83 16.11
CA ARG A 441 10.03 23.24 15.72
C ARG A 441 11.21 23.42 14.77
N SER A 442 11.04 23.10 13.50
CA SER A 442 11.91 23.56 12.43
C SER A 442 11.49 25.00 12.12
N ASN A 443 12.22 25.96 12.69
CA ASN A 443 12.13 27.36 12.30
C ASN A 443 12.77 27.55 10.91
N LEU A 444 12.26 26.88 9.88
CA LEU A 444 12.58 27.20 8.50
C LEU A 444 11.47 28.11 7.94
N PRO A 445 11.81 29.20 7.25
CA PRO A 445 10.82 30.06 6.63
C PRO A 445 10.03 29.23 5.62
N VAL A 446 8.75 29.01 5.91
CA VAL A 446 7.79 28.51 4.92
C VAL A 446 7.73 29.57 3.83
N ASN A 447 8.24 29.24 2.64
CA ASN A 447 7.92 30.01 1.44
C ASN A 447 6.46 29.68 1.09
N PRO A 448 5.51 30.62 1.22
CA PRO A 448 4.12 30.36 0.89
C PRO A 448 3.96 30.46 -0.63
N ASN A 449 4.52 29.49 -1.35
CA ASN A 449 4.20 29.30 -2.76
C ASN A 449 4.07 27.81 -3.05
N PRO A 450 3.00 27.14 -2.60
CA PRO A 450 2.60 25.87 -3.16
C PRO A 450 2.04 26.16 -4.56
N SER A 451 2.89 26.14 -5.57
CA SER A 451 2.45 26.01 -6.96
C SER A 451 1.94 24.58 -7.16
N GLY A 452 0.77 24.32 -6.60
CA GLY A 452 0.10 23.03 -6.55
C GLY A 452 -1.28 23.22 -5.95
N VAL A 453 -2.08 24.14 -6.52
CA VAL A 453 -3.51 24.18 -6.25
C VAL A 453 -4.10 22.88 -6.77
N PRO A 454 -4.73 22.02 -5.95
CA PRO A 454 -5.41 20.84 -6.44
C PRO A 454 -6.47 21.28 -7.45
N PRO A 455 -6.54 20.67 -8.64
CA PRO A 455 -7.52 21.07 -9.61
C PRO A 455 -8.95 20.84 -9.13
N LYS A 456 -9.85 21.67 -9.65
CA LYS A 456 -11.31 21.64 -9.47
C LYS A 456 -11.86 20.20 -9.52
N PRO A 457 -12.83 19.82 -8.65
CA PRO A 457 -13.50 18.53 -8.73
C PRO A 457 -14.10 18.34 -10.12
N ALA A 458 -13.56 17.38 -10.87
CA ALA A 458 -14.19 16.88 -12.09
C ALA A 458 -15.13 15.71 -11.72
N LEU A 459 -16.10 15.49 -12.61
CA LEU A 459 -17.08 14.41 -12.57
C LEU A 459 -16.43 13.08 -12.18
N GLY A 460 -17.12 12.31 -11.34
CA GLY A 460 -16.64 11.05 -10.77
C GLY A 460 -16.08 10.09 -11.82
N PRO A 461 -15.18 9.18 -11.42
CA PRO A 461 -14.46 8.34 -12.36
C PRO A 461 -15.43 7.41 -13.08
N ASN A 462 -15.29 7.32 -14.41
CA ASN A 462 -15.91 6.27 -15.20
C ASN A 462 -15.32 4.93 -14.73
N SER A 463 -16.10 4.12 -14.01
CA SER A 463 -15.80 2.73 -13.63
C SER A 463 -14.38 2.46 -13.10
N TYR A 464 -14.13 2.68 -11.81
CA TYR A 464 -12.94 2.17 -11.13
C TYR A 464 -13.35 1.08 -10.13
N THR A 465 -12.59 -0.02 -10.08
CA THR A 465 -12.79 -1.19 -9.22
C THR A 465 -11.43 -1.54 -8.58
N PRO A 466 -11.40 -2.12 -7.36
CA PRO A 466 -10.22 -2.18 -6.49
C PRO A 466 -8.96 -2.80 -7.12
N GLU A 467 -7.77 -2.39 -6.66
CA GLU A 467 -6.48 -2.96 -7.08
C GLU A 467 -5.84 -3.71 -5.91
N ALA A 468 -6.15 -5.00 -5.78
CA ALA A 468 -5.32 -5.96 -5.04
C ALA A 468 -4.75 -6.99 -6.01
N THR A 469 -3.68 -7.69 -5.63
CA THR A 469 -3.17 -8.80 -6.45
C THR A 469 -4.20 -9.94 -6.51
N LYS A 470 -4.41 -10.56 -7.68
CA LYS A 470 -5.17 -11.82 -7.76
C LYS A 470 -4.32 -12.94 -7.15
N GLY A 471 -4.67 -13.40 -5.96
CA GLY A 471 -4.03 -14.60 -5.38
C GLY A 471 -4.26 -15.83 -6.27
N ALA A 472 -3.26 -16.71 -6.38
CA ALA A 472 -3.43 -18.01 -6.99
C ALA A 472 -4.34 -18.85 -6.07
N SER A 473 -5.60 -19.09 -6.45
CA SER A 473 -6.52 -19.94 -5.69
C SER A 473 -6.07 -21.40 -5.74
N PRO A 474 -5.73 -22.06 -4.61
CA PRO A 474 -5.54 -23.50 -4.58
C PRO A 474 -6.83 -24.16 -4.05
N ASN A 475 -7.58 -24.82 -4.94
CA ASN A 475 -8.60 -25.82 -4.63
C ASN A 475 -9.61 -25.48 -3.51
N GLY A 476 -10.25 -24.32 -3.59
CA GLY A 476 -11.55 -24.08 -2.95
C GLY A 476 -12.67 -24.40 -3.95
N THR A 477 -13.56 -25.33 -3.60
CA THR A 477 -14.79 -25.75 -4.31
C THR A 477 -15.27 -24.83 -5.43
N GLN A 478 -15.43 -25.39 -6.63
CA GLN A 478 -16.09 -24.78 -7.79
C GLN A 478 -17.31 -23.95 -7.35
N VAL A 479 -17.15 -22.63 -7.28
CA VAL A 479 -18.27 -21.73 -7.38
C VAL A 479 -18.63 -21.73 -8.86
N ASN A 480 -19.68 -22.47 -9.21
CA ASN A 480 -20.25 -22.40 -10.55
C ASN A 480 -20.64 -20.95 -10.81
N VAL A 481 -19.82 -20.26 -11.60
CA VAL A 481 -20.20 -19.00 -12.23
C VAL A 481 -21.39 -19.34 -13.12
N LEU A 482 -22.58 -18.98 -12.67
CA LEU A 482 -23.79 -19.06 -13.49
C LEU A 482 -23.53 -18.19 -14.73
N GLN A 483 -23.29 -18.82 -15.87
CA GLN A 483 -23.34 -18.14 -17.16
C GLN A 483 -24.70 -17.47 -17.29
N PRO A 484 -24.77 -16.18 -17.69
CA PRO A 484 -26.03 -15.50 -17.90
C PRO A 484 -26.88 -16.27 -18.90
N SER A 485 -28.11 -16.59 -18.49
CA SER A 485 -29.12 -17.21 -19.34
C SER A 485 -29.29 -16.39 -20.62
N ALA A 486 -29.08 -17.05 -21.75
CA ALA A 486 -29.31 -16.53 -23.08
C ALA A 486 -30.81 -16.25 -23.31
N SER A 487 -31.32 -15.13 -22.81
CA SER A 487 -32.65 -14.63 -23.20
C SER A 487 -32.89 -13.20 -22.73
N PHE A 488 -32.24 -12.21 -23.34
CA PHE A 488 -32.87 -10.89 -23.52
C PHE A 488 -32.27 -10.24 -24.76
N SER A 489 -32.81 -10.59 -25.93
CA SER A 489 -32.67 -9.80 -27.14
C SER A 489 -33.58 -8.58 -27.04
N PRO A 490 -33.07 -7.34 -26.98
CA PRO A 490 -33.89 -6.20 -27.35
C PRO A 490 -33.92 -6.18 -28.89
N LYS A 491 -35.05 -6.59 -29.44
CA LYS A 491 -35.39 -6.35 -30.85
C LYS A 491 -35.50 -4.83 -31.07
N LEU A 492 -34.38 -4.14 -31.29
CA LEU A 492 -34.42 -2.81 -31.89
C LEU A 492 -34.67 -2.99 -33.39
N ARG A 493 -35.91 -2.74 -33.78
CA ARG A 493 -36.35 -2.64 -35.17
C ARG A 493 -35.43 -1.67 -35.91
N CYS A 494 -34.64 -2.23 -36.83
CA CYS A 494 -33.90 -1.48 -37.84
C CYS A 494 -34.90 -0.70 -38.69
N ASN A 495 -35.07 0.59 -38.40
CA ASN A 495 -35.96 1.46 -39.16
C ASN A 495 -35.19 1.91 -40.41
N ARG A 496 -35.56 1.34 -41.56
CA ARG A 496 -34.90 1.47 -42.88
C ARG A 496 -34.67 2.92 -43.36
N ASN A 497 -35.30 3.89 -42.70
CA ASN A 497 -35.25 5.31 -43.07
C ASN A 497 -33.97 6.02 -42.59
N VAL A 498 -33.27 5.51 -41.56
CA VAL A 498 -32.04 6.18 -41.06
C VAL A 498 -30.86 5.96 -42.00
N LEU A 499 -30.78 4.81 -42.67
CA LEU A 499 -29.71 4.53 -43.65
C LEU A 499 -29.88 5.33 -44.95
N VAL A 500 -31.11 5.68 -45.35
CA VAL A 500 -31.35 6.52 -46.54
C VAL A 500 -30.98 7.98 -46.27
N ALA A 501 -31.22 8.49 -45.05
CA ALA A 501 -30.81 9.84 -44.67
C ALA A 501 -29.27 9.98 -44.59
N ALA A 502 -28.58 8.96 -44.08
CA ALA A 502 -27.11 8.96 -44.02
C ALA A 502 -26.45 8.86 -45.41
N ALA A 503 -27.05 8.11 -46.34
CA ALA A 503 -26.54 8.00 -47.71
C ALA A 503 -26.72 9.28 -48.54
N LEU A 504 -27.80 10.05 -48.31
CA LEU A 504 -28.05 11.31 -49.02
C LEU A 504 -27.16 12.47 -48.54
N LEU A 505 -26.72 12.46 -47.27
CA LEU A 505 -25.80 13.46 -46.74
C LEU A 505 -24.36 13.31 -47.27
N PHE A 506 -23.95 12.11 -47.67
CA PHE A 506 -22.61 11.88 -48.25
C PHE A 506 -22.48 12.23 -49.74
N LEU A 507 -23.59 12.47 -50.44
CA LEU A 507 -23.58 12.86 -51.86
C LEU A 507 -23.70 14.37 -52.09
N VAL A 508 -23.78 15.19 -51.04
CA VAL A 508 -23.80 16.67 -51.15
C VAL A 508 -22.45 17.29 -50.74
N ILE A 509 -21.50 16.49 -50.24
CA ILE A 509 -20.15 16.96 -49.87
C ILE A 509 -19.07 16.50 -50.87
N LEU A 510 -19.45 15.73 -51.90
CA LEU A 510 -18.66 15.48 -53.11
C LEU A 510 -19.31 16.22 -54.28
#